data_AF-A0A1H0A1M2-F1
#
_entry.id   AF-A0A1H0A1M2-F1
#
_cell.length_a   1.000
_cell.length_b   1.000
_cell.length_c   1.000
_cell.angle_alpha   90.00
_cell.angle_beta   90.00
_cell.angle_gamma   90.00
#
_symmetry.space_group_name_H-M   'P 1'
#
loop_
_entity.id
_entity.type
_entity.pdbx_description
1 polymer ?
#
loop_
_entity_poly.entity_id
_entity_poly.type
_entity_poly.pdbx_seq_one_letter_code
_entity_poly.pdbx_strand_id
1 'polypeptide(L)' 'MLYFGKEIEPSCEYCIYYNIAENVTLHSCRKKQASVLTGSCKRFEYDPLKRKPKRILTLPQYSAEDFKL' A
#
# COMPACT_ATOMS: atom_id res chain seq x y z
N MET A 1 5.17 -14.87 -14.92
CA MET A 1 3.97 -14.77 -14.06
C MET A 1 3.52 -13.31 -14.01
N LEU A 2 2.32 -13.01 -14.50
CA LEU A 2 1.74 -11.66 -14.60
C LEU A 2 0.43 -11.61 -13.79
N TYR A 3 0.51 -11.66 -12.46
CA TYR A 3 -0.70 -11.79 -11.61
C TYR A 3 -0.92 -10.67 -10.60
N PHE A 4 -0.07 -9.64 -10.56
CA PHE A 4 -0.22 -8.53 -9.61
C PHE A 4 -0.11 -7.20 -10.37
N GLY A 5 -1.25 -6.66 -10.80
CA GLY A 5 -1.46 -5.38 -11.52
C GLY A 5 -0.20 -4.59 -11.92
N LYS A 6 0.03 -4.46 -13.24
CA LYS A 6 1.25 -3.87 -13.83
C LYS A 6 1.49 -2.39 -13.49
N GLU A 7 0.44 -1.65 -13.13
CA GLU A 7 0.49 -0.21 -12.92
C GLU A 7 0.23 0.12 -11.45
N ILE A 8 1.28 0.02 -10.65
CA ILE A 8 1.28 0.46 -9.26
C ILE A 8 2.30 1.56 -9.10
N GLU A 9 1.95 2.61 -8.36
CA GLU A 9 2.91 3.63 -7.98
C GLU A 9 3.97 2.99 -7.06
N PRO A 10 5.27 3.13 -7.38
CA PRO A 10 6.32 2.52 -6.60
C PRO A 10 6.40 3.22 -5.25
N SER A 11 6.16 2.45 -4.18
CA SER A 11 6.25 2.91 -2.79
C SER A 11 7.18 1.99 -2.01
N CYS A 12 8.02 2.57 -1.15
CA CYS A 12 8.88 1.79 -0.27
C CYS A 12 8.10 0.79 0.59
N GLU A 13 6.83 1.03 0.90
CA GLU A 13 5.99 0.11 1.69
C GLU A 13 5.81 -1.26 1.03
N TYR A 14 5.82 -1.30 -0.30
CA TYR A 14 5.68 -2.52 -1.08
C TYR A 14 7.02 -3.16 -1.44
N CYS A 15 8.12 -2.70 -0.85
CA CYS A 15 9.45 -3.18 -1.18
C CYS A 15 9.84 -4.40 -0.35
N ILE A 16 10.51 -5.41 -0.93
CA ILE A 16 11.02 -6.56 -0.17
C ILE A 16 11.97 -6.12 0.97
N TYR A 17 12.70 -5.01 0.79
CA TYR A 17 13.69 -4.49 1.76
C TYR A 17 13.08 -3.60 2.85
N TYR A 18 11.77 -3.38 2.82
CA TYR A 18 11.06 -2.53 3.76
C TYR A 18 10.56 -3.33 4.95
N ASN A 19 10.94 -2.92 6.16
CA ASN A 19 10.45 -3.52 7.39
C ASN A 19 9.67 -2.48 8.20
N ILE A 20 8.51 -2.91 8.68
CA ILE A 20 7.70 -2.16 9.64
C ILE A 20 8.27 -2.52 11.02
N ALA A 21 8.87 -1.55 11.72
CA ALA A 21 9.22 -1.75 13.12
C ALA A 21 7.94 -1.79 13.97
N GLU A 22 7.96 -2.54 15.07
CA GLU A 22 6.82 -2.68 15.99
C GLU A 22 6.29 -1.33 16.49
N ASN A 23 7.17 -0.32 16.58
CA ASN A 23 6.78 1.08 16.71
C ASN A 23 6.43 1.64 15.34
N VAL A 24 5.12 1.63 15.05
CA VAL A 24 4.44 1.95 13.76
C VAL A 24 4.94 3.21 13.04
N THR A 25 5.62 4.13 13.73
CA THR A 25 6.15 5.39 13.19
C THR A 25 7.53 5.30 12.55
N LEU A 26 8.32 4.24 12.80
CA LEU A 26 9.67 4.10 12.25
C LEU A 26 9.70 3.09 11.10
N HIS A 27 9.58 3.63 9.89
CA HIS A 27 9.76 2.88 8.65
C HIS A 27 11.25 2.81 8.30
N SER A 28 11.82 1.60 8.25
CA SER A 28 13.23 1.42 7.91
C SER A 28 13.40 0.55 6.66
N CYS A 29 14.00 1.12 5.62
CA CYS A 29 14.50 0.35 4.49
C CYS A 29 15.88 -0.19 4.87
N ARG A 30 16.11 -1.51 4.77
CA ARG A 30 17.42 -2.13 5.07
C ARG A 30 18.56 -1.53 4.24
N LYS A 31 18.24 -1.01 3.05
CA LYS A 31 19.21 -0.36 2.14
C LYS A 31 19.43 1.13 2.43
N LYS A 32 18.67 1.75 3.35
CA LYS A 32 18.72 3.17 3.77
C LYS A 32 18.78 4.20 2.63
N GLN A 33 18.22 3.87 1.48
CA GLN A 33 18.27 4.68 0.25
C GLN A 33 16.90 5.23 -0.11
N ALA A 34 16.17 5.80 0.86
CA ALA A 34 14.91 6.45 0.57
C ALA A 34 15.15 7.66 -0.34
N SER A 35 14.49 7.70 -1.49
CA SER A 35 14.44 8.90 -2.33
C SER A 35 13.19 9.67 -1.94
N VAL A 36 13.36 10.88 -1.41
CA VAL A 36 12.23 11.74 -0.99
C VAL A 36 11.40 12.20 -2.21
N LEU A 37 12.01 12.24 -3.40
CA LEU A 37 11.42 12.84 -4.61
C LEU A 37 10.48 11.91 -5.38
N THR A 38 10.60 10.59 -5.24
CA THR A 38 9.95 9.62 -6.14
C THR A 38 9.08 8.59 -5.42
N GLY A 39 8.84 8.76 -4.10
CA GLY A 39 8.06 7.84 -3.27
C GLY A 39 8.68 6.45 -3.05
N SER A 40 9.73 6.10 -3.80
CA SER A 40 10.41 4.81 -3.82
C SER A 40 11.92 4.95 -3.77
N CYS A 41 12.62 3.95 -3.21
CA CYS A 41 14.07 3.91 -3.19
C CYS A 41 14.65 3.49 -4.54
N LYS A 42 15.90 3.87 -4.84
CA LYS A 42 16.60 3.46 -6.09
C LYS A 42 16.74 1.93 -6.26
N ARG A 43 16.64 1.17 -5.16
CA ARG A 43 16.71 -0.30 -5.11
C ARG A 43 15.33 -0.90 -4.81
N PHE A 44 14.27 -0.25 -5.29
CA PHE A 44 12.91 -0.74 -5.12
C PHE A 44 12.74 -2.08 -5.83
N GLU A 45 12.20 -3.06 -5.12
CA GLU A 45 11.90 -4.39 -5.63
C GLU A 45 10.57 -4.82 -5.02
N TYR A 46 9.58 -5.06 -5.89
CA TYR A 46 8.19 -5.22 -5.50
C TYR A 46 7.93 -6.55 -4.79
N ASP A 47 7.32 -6.47 -3.61
CA ASP A 47 6.81 -7.60 -2.83
C ASP A 47 5.27 -7.62 -2.89
N PRO A 48 4.67 -8.54 -3.68
CA PRO A 48 3.22 -8.66 -3.78
C PRO A 48 2.52 -8.95 -2.45
N LEU A 49 3.21 -9.61 -1.51
CA LEU A 49 2.63 -9.99 -0.21
C LEU A 49 2.47 -8.78 0.73
N LYS A 50 3.24 -7.71 0.51
CA LYS A 50 3.13 -6.46 1.26
C LYS A 50 2.01 -5.55 0.75
N ARG A 51 1.30 -5.96 -0.30
CA ARG A 51 0.15 -5.24 -0.83
C ARG A 51 -0.98 -5.28 0.20
N LYS A 52 -1.21 -4.15 0.87
CA LYS A 52 -2.39 -3.97 1.72
C LYS A 52 -3.60 -3.72 0.81
N PRO A 53 -4.70 -4.49 0.94
CA PRO A 53 -5.96 -4.16 0.28
C PRO A 53 -6.36 -2.74 0.64
N LYS A 54 -6.86 -1.97 -0.33
CA LYS A 54 -7.44 -0.66 -0.04
C LYS A 54 -8.60 -0.87 0.94
N ARG A 55 -8.72 0.02 1.93
CA ARG A 55 -9.86 -0.01 2.86
C ARG A 55 -11.15 0.02 2.05
N ILE A 56 -12.04 -0.91 2.37
CA ILE A 56 -13.38 -0.95 1.79
C ILE A 56 -14.05 0.37 2.19
N LEU A 57 -14.61 1.09 1.21
CA LEU A 57 -15.37 2.30 1.47
C LEU A 57 -16.55 1.95 2.37
N THR A 58 -16.90 2.86 3.28
CA THR A 58 -18.09 2.72 4.11
C THR A 58 -19.29 2.60 3.17
N LEU A 59 -20.02 1.49 3.26
CA LEU A 59 -21.24 1.34 2.49
C LEU A 59 -22.24 2.41 2.95
N PRO A 60 -22.98 3.03 2.01
CA PRO A 60 -24.09 3.89 2.39
C PRO A 60 -25.08 3.10 3.24
N GLN A 61 -25.55 3.72 4.32
CA GLN A 61 -26.67 3.18 5.09
C GLN A 61 -27.96 3.63 4.42
N TYR A 62 -28.82 2.67 4.12
CA TYR A 62 -30.16 2.93 3.59
C TYR A 62 -31.19 2.55 4.65
N SER A 63 -32.25 3.34 4.78
CA SER A 63 -33.43 3.00 5.57
C SER A 63 -34.52 2.39 4.69
N ALA A 64 -35.55 1.80 5.30
CA ALA A 64 -36.65 1.21 4.55
C ALA A 64 -37.45 2.26 3.73
N GLU A 65 -37.37 3.53 4.14
CA GLU A 65 -38.00 4.67 3.47
C GLU A 65 -37.35 4.98 2.12
N ASP A 66 -36.03 4.76 1.98
CA ASP A 66 -35.29 4.99 0.72
C ASP A 66 -35.76 4.08 -0.42
N PHE A 67 -36.52 3.03 -0.11
CA PHE A 67 -37.05 2.05 -1.06
C PHE A 67 -38.56 2.19 -1.29
N LYS A 68 -39.21 3.23 -0.76
CA LYS A 68 -40.63 3.51 -1.02
C LYS A 68 -40.76 4.39 -2.26
N LEU A 69 -41.63 3.96 -3.18
CA LEU A 69 -41.99 4.62 -4.44
C LEU A 69 -42.94 5.80 -4.24
#